data_AF-A0A8T1RX09-F1
#
_entry.id   AF-A0A8T1RX09-F1
#
_cell.length_a   1.000
_cell.length_b   1.000
_cell.length_c   1.000
_cell.angle_alpha   90.00
_cell.angle_beta   90.00
_cell.angle_gamma   90.00
#
_symmetry.space_group_name_H-M   'P 1'
#
loop_
_entity.id
_entity.type
_entity.pdbx_description
1 polymer ?
#
loop_
_entity_poly.entity_id
_entity_poly.type
_entity_poly.pdbx_seq_one_letter_code
_entity_poly.pdbx_strand_id
1 'polypeptide(L)'
;MPVSWPARVTAASSGSREGAVLGELPPGSEASTVPPAASGDSDPCPTLKPGAKSNCIIVSARQRGNPILKFVRNIPWEFGEIVPDYVLGQSTCALFLSLRYHNLNPNYIHERLQLLGKTYAVQVLLVQVDVKDPHQALKELAKMCILADCTLILAWSPEEAGRYLETYKAYEQKPADLLKEKVDQDFLSIVTDCLTSVKSVNKTDALSLLSTFGVSHLLPIRVQTGPCHC
;
A
#
# COMPACT_ATOMS: atom_id res chain seq x y z
N MET A 1 29.18 28.72 -14.63
CA MET A 1 28.53 28.31 -15.89
C MET A 1 27.05 28.67 -15.80
N PRO A 2 26.65 29.88 -16.21
CA PRO A 2 25.24 30.29 -16.31
C PRO A 2 24.78 30.30 -17.78
N VAL A 3 23.56 29.87 -18.09
CA VAL A 3 22.77 30.27 -19.28
C VAL A 3 21.41 29.54 -19.18
N SER A 4 20.33 30.21 -18.75
CA SER A 4 19.42 31.07 -19.54
C SER A 4 18.42 30.27 -20.39
N TRP A 5 17.14 30.32 -19.98
CA TRP A 5 15.98 29.89 -20.76
C TRP A 5 15.37 31.12 -21.45
N PRO A 6 15.09 31.13 -22.77
CA PRO A 6 14.30 32.20 -23.36
C PRO A 6 12.80 31.89 -23.31
N ALA A 7 12.06 32.98 -23.20
CA ALA A 7 10.62 33.08 -23.05
C ALA A 7 9.87 32.96 -24.40
N ARG A 8 8.64 32.44 -24.29
CA ARG A 8 7.35 32.95 -24.81
C ARG A 8 7.34 33.56 -26.23
N VAL A 9 6.55 32.94 -27.12
CA VAL A 9 5.99 33.60 -28.32
C VAL A 9 4.47 33.63 -28.24
N THR A 10 3.94 34.78 -28.63
CA THR A 10 2.58 35.33 -28.49
C THR A 10 1.61 34.87 -29.57
N ALA A 11 0.33 34.83 -29.20
CA ALA A 11 -0.81 34.74 -30.11
C ALA A 11 -1.09 36.08 -30.79
N ALA A 12 -1.57 36.05 -32.04
CA ALA A 12 -2.15 37.17 -32.75
C ALA A 12 -3.40 36.74 -33.54
N SER A 13 -4.42 37.59 -33.54
CA SER A 13 -5.75 37.40 -34.09
C SER A 13 -6.01 38.28 -35.32
N SER A 14 -6.90 37.78 -36.18
CA SER A 14 -7.91 38.46 -37.04
C SER A 14 -7.50 39.43 -38.17
N GLY A 15 -8.04 39.17 -39.37
CA GLY A 15 -8.24 40.14 -40.47
C GLY A 15 -8.83 39.52 -41.74
N SER A 16 -10.07 39.89 -42.10
CA SER A 16 -10.87 39.47 -43.26
C SER A 16 -10.35 39.94 -44.64
N ARG A 17 -10.74 39.24 -45.72
CA ARG A 17 -11.46 39.80 -46.89
C ARG A 17 -11.85 38.76 -47.96
N GLU A 18 -12.92 39.10 -48.68
CA GLU A 18 -13.75 38.34 -49.63
C GLU A 18 -13.13 38.04 -51.01
N GLY A 19 -13.74 37.11 -51.76
CA GLY A 19 -13.60 36.97 -53.22
C GLY A 19 -14.07 35.61 -53.77
N ALA A 20 -15.24 35.59 -54.43
CA ALA A 20 -15.92 34.43 -55.01
C ALA A 20 -15.33 33.95 -56.36
N VAL A 21 -15.59 32.68 -56.75
CA VAL A 21 -15.95 32.25 -58.13
C VAL A 21 -16.47 30.80 -58.13
N LEU A 22 -17.55 30.56 -58.89
CA LEU A 22 -18.26 29.30 -59.18
C LEU A 22 -17.48 28.37 -60.14
N GLY A 23 -17.78 27.05 -60.11
CA GLY A 23 -17.68 26.19 -61.30
C GLY A 23 -17.55 24.67 -61.06
N GLU A 24 -18.66 23.95 -61.27
CA GLU A 24 -18.89 22.53 -61.65
C GLU A 24 -17.90 21.34 -61.42
N LEU A 25 -18.50 20.19 -61.02
CA LEU A 25 -18.12 18.76 -61.24
C LEU A 25 -18.69 18.25 -62.61
N PRO A 26 -18.43 17.03 -63.18
CA PRO A 26 -18.02 15.72 -62.61
C PRO A 26 -17.04 14.89 -63.53
N PRO A 27 -17.14 13.54 -63.77
CA PRO A 27 -16.50 12.40 -63.06
C PRO A 27 -15.67 11.41 -63.96
N GLY A 28 -15.04 10.39 -63.35
CA GLY A 28 -14.52 9.16 -64.01
C GLY A 28 -13.37 8.53 -63.18
N SER A 29 -13.53 7.41 -62.45
CA SER A 29 -13.72 5.98 -62.80
C SER A 29 -12.45 5.25 -63.25
N GLU A 30 -12.36 3.97 -62.84
CA GLU A 30 -11.33 2.93 -63.05
C GLU A 30 -10.18 2.88 -62.01
N ALA A 31 -9.65 1.74 -61.54
CA ALA A 31 -10.09 0.37 -61.21
C ALA A 31 -8.80 -0.46 -61.03
N SER A 32 -8.69 -1.22 -59.92
CA SER A 32 -7.94 -2.50 -59.78
C SER A 32 -6.39 -2.47 -59.93
N THR A 33 -5.54 -3.05 -59.06
CA THR A 33 -5.39 -4.50 -58.82
C THR A 33 -4.27 -4.76 -57.77
N VAL A 34 -4.51 -5.70 -56.84
CA VAL A 34 -3.57 -6.42 -55.93
C VAL A 34 -3.10 -7.69 -56.68
N PRO A 35 -1.89 -8.34 -56.56
CA PRO A 35 -1.37 -9.06 -55.35
C PRO A 35 0.19 -9.36 -55.34
N PRO A 36 0.76 -10.40 -54.68
CA PRO A 36 0.87 -10.68 -53.23
C PRO A 36 2.26 -11.20 -52.72
N ALA A 37 2.33 -11.40 -51.37
CA ALA A 37 2.90 -12.56 -50.63
C ALA A 37 4.33 -12.58 -50.02
N ALA A 38 4.35 -13.15 -48.79
CA ALA A 38 5.42 -13.77 -47.95
C ALA A 38 6.32 -12.82 -47.10
N SER A 39 6.66 -13.06 -45.82
CA SER A 39 6.39 -14.10 -44.80
C SER A 39 7.17 -13.78 -43.49
N GLY A 40 6.70 -14.25 -42.33
CA GLY A 40 7.43 -14.35 -41.04
C GLY A 40 7.06 -13.26 -40.01
N ASP A 41 7.01 -13.47 -38.70
CA ASP A 41 7.18 -14.64 -37.83
C ASP A 41 6.54 -14.28 -36.46
N SER A 42 6.27 -15.31 -35.66
CA SER A 42 5.67 -15.41 -34.33
C SER A 42 5.69 -14.21 -33.34
N ASP A 43 4.53 -13.95 -32.72
CA ASP A 43 4.43 -13.57 -31.30
C ASP A 43 3.07 -14.04 -30.72
N PRO A 44 3.02 -15.04 -29.83
CA PRO A 44 1.80 -15.41 -29.14
C PRO A 44 1.56 -14.46 -27.96
N CYS A 45 0.46 -13.71 -28.04
CA CYS A 45 -0.16 -13.04 -26.91
C CYS A 45 -0.32 -14.03 -25.73
N PRO A 46 0.26 -13.78 -24.54
CA PRO A 46 0.02 -14.64 -23.40
C PRO A 46 -1.38 -14.36 -22.86
N THR A 47 -2.34 -15.15 -23.31
CA THR A 47 -3.63 -15.32 -22.64
C THR A 47 -3.39 -15.78 -21.21
N LEU A 48 -3.70 -14.92 -20.25
CA LEU A 48 -3.61 -15.20 -18.82
C LEU A 48 -4.48 -16.43 -18.48
N LYS A 49 -3.83 -17.49 -17.99
CA LYS A 49 -4.48 -18.67 -17.41
C LYS A 49 -5.01 -18.28 -16.01
N PRO A 50 -6.29 -18.50 -15.69
CA PRO A 50 -6.77 -18.41 -14.32
C PRO A 50 -6.32 -19.68 -13.57
N GLY A 51 -5.33 -19.58 -12.68
CA GLY A 51 -4.97 -20.76 -11.86
C GLY A 51 -3.66 -20.75 -11.09
N ALA A 52 -2.78 -19.77 -11.26
CA ALA A 52 -1.62 -19.65 -10.38
C ALA A 52 -1.91 -18.58 -9.33
N LYS A 53 -1.80 -18.92 -8.04
CA LYS A 53 -1.58 -17.94 -6.97
C LYS A 53 -0.18 -17.34 -7.23
N SER A 54 -0.07 -16.48 -8.22
CA SER A 54 1.19 -15.84 -8.55
C SER A 54 1.53 -14.90 -7.39
N ASN A 55 2.70 -15.12 -6.79
CA ASN A 55 3.28 -14.23 -5.79
C ASN A 55 3.73 -12.94 -6.49
N CYS A 56 2.80 -12.23 -7.11
CA CYS A 56 3.00 -11.05 -7.94
C CYS A 56 2.17 -9.89 -7.38
N ILE A 57 2.70 -8.67 -7.48
CA ILE A 57 1.98 -7.44 -7.14
C ILE A 57 1.36 -6.90 -8.43
N ILE A 58 0.05 -6.64 -8.42
CA ILE A 58 -0.61 -5.99 -9.55
C ILE A 58 -0.54 -4.48 -9.33
N VAL A 59 0.02 -3.76 -10.30
CA VAL A 59 0.24 -2.32 -10.26
C VAL A 59 -0.70 -1.63 -11.22
N SER A 60 -1.30 -0.52 -10.79
CA SER A 60 -2.18 0.27 -11.64
C SER A 60 -1.39 0.92 -12.77
N ALA A 61 -2.00 0.99 -13.96
CA ALA A 61 -1.52 1.77 -15.09
C ALA A 61 -1.13 3.22 -14.74
N ARG A 62 -1.79 3.81 -13.72
CA ARG A 62 -1.55 5.18 -13.23
C ARG A 62 -0.20 5.35 -12.54
N GLN A 63 0.37 4.27 -12.01
CA GLN A 63 1.65 4.29 -11.30
C GLN A 63 2.85 4.06 -12.25
N ARG A 64 2.63 4.08 -13.57
CA ARG A 64 3.72 4.05 -14.55
C ARG A 64 4.66 5.23 -14.33
N GLY A 65 5.93 4.93 -14.13
CA GLY A 65 6.98 5.92 -13.87
C GLY A 65 7.20 6.27 -12.39
N ASN A 66 6.43 5.70 -11.47
CA ASN A 66 6.67 5.88 -10.04
C ASN A 66 8.05 5.27 -9.65
N PRO A 67 8.96 6.02 -8.99
CA PRO A 67 10.28 5.51 -8.62
C PRO A 67 10.25 4.29 -7.69
N ILE A 68 9.17 4.08 -6.94
CA ILE A 68 9.01 2.92 -6.04
C ILE A 68 9.21 1.59 -6.76
N LEU A 69 8.74 1.49 -8.01
CA LEU A 69 8.85 0.27 -8.82
C LEU A 69 10.30 -0.15 -9.10
N LYS A 70 11.27 0.77 -8.98
CA LYS A 70 12.72 0.46 -9.12
C LYS A 70 13.31 -0.23 -7.89
N PHE A 71 12.65 -0.08 -6.75
CA PHE A 71 13.08 -0.61 -5.46
C PHE A 71 12.35 -1.88 -5.06
N VAL A 72 11.19 -2.18 -5.67
CA VAL A 72 10.52 -3.48 -5.55
C VAL A 72 11.24 -4.50 -6.43
N ARG A 73 12.09 -5.34 -5.84
CA ARG A 73 12.96 -6.29 -6.56
C ARG A 73 12.78 -7.72 -6.07
N ASN A 74 12.36 -7.91 -4.83
CA ASN A 74 12.24 -9.23 -4.23
C ASN A 74 10.97 -9.96 -4.72
N ILE A 75 10.04 -9.23 -5.34
CA ILE A 75 8.74 -9.74 -5.75
C ILE A 75 8.44 -9.25 -7.18
N PRO A 76 8.00 -10.16 -8.09
CA PRO A 76 7.58 -9.74 -9.41
C PRO A 76 6.33 -8.85 -9.33
N TRP A 77 6.19 -7.95 -10.29
CA TRP A 77 5.02 -7.09 -10.41
C TRP A 77 4.59 -6.97 -11.88
N GLU A 78 3.29 -6.79 -12.10
CA GLU A 78 2.69 -6.66 -13.42
C GLU A 78 1.71 -5.50 -13.47
N PHE A 79 1.53 -4.88 -14.64
CA PHE A 79 0.51 -3.85 -14.79
C PHE A 79 -0.85 -4.47 -15.01
N GLY A 80 -1.84 -4.02 -14.24
CA GLY A 80 -3.24 -4.41 -14.39
C GLY A 80 -4.17 -3.20 -14.37
N GLU A 81 -5.38 -3.39 -14.89
CA GLU A 81 -6.46 -2.42 -14.74
C GLU A 81 -7.13 -2.64 -13.38
N ILE A 82 -6.73 -1.83 -12.41
CA ILE A 82 -7.18 -1.93 -11.01
C ILE A 82 -7.60 -0.56 -10.47
N VAL A 83 -8.58 -0.56 -9.57
CA VAL A 83 -9.04 0.63 -8.85
C VAL A 83 -7.98 1.15 -7.86
N PRO A 84 -7.40 0.33 -6.95
CA PRO A 84 -6.28 0.78 -6.11
C PRO A 84 -5.01 0.99 -6.96
N ASP A 85 -3.95 1.50 -6.32
CA ASP A 85 -2.66 1.71 -6.99
C ASP A 85 -1.83 0.43 -7.03
N TYR A 86 -1.94 -0.39 -5.98
CA TYR A 86 -1.27 -1.68 -5.84
C TYR A 86 -2.23 -2.69 -5.23
N VAL A 87 -2.30 -3.89 -5.81
CA VAL A 87 -2.95 -5.06 -5.19
C VAL A 87 -1.85 -5.98 -4.69
N LEU A 88 -1.82 -6.14 -3.38
CA LEU A 88 -0.80 -6.92 -2.67
C LEU A 88 -1.29 -8.34 -2.42
N GLY A 89 -2.58 -8.58 -2.40
CA GLY A 89 -3.14 -9.90 -2.18
C GLY A 89 -4.60 -10.00 -2.54
N GLN A 90 -5.23 -11.13 -2.22
CA GLN A 90 -6.65 -11.35 -2.50
C GLN A 90 -7.55 -10.35 -1.77
N SER A 91 -7.20 -10.00 -0.53
CA SER A 91 -7.98 -9.09 0.33
C SER A 91 -7.20 -7.85 0.77
N THR A 92 -6.04 -7.59 0.16
CA THR A 92 -5.12 -6.54 0.57
C THR A 92 -4.75 -5.65 -0.60
N CYS A 93 -4.97 -4.34 -0.45
CA CYS A 93 -4.59 -3.34 -1.43
C CYS A 93 -3.84 -2.17 -0.79
N ALA A 94 -3.10 -1.44 -1.61
CA ALA A 94 -2.50 -0.18 -1.23
C ALA A 94 -2.81 0.95 -2.22
N LEU A 95 -3.06 2.13 -1.66
CA LEU A 95 -3.09 3.41 -2.37
C LEU A 95 -1.79 4.15 -2.10
N PHE A 96 -1.30 4.89 -3.08
CA PHE A 96 -0.08 5.68 -2.95
C PHE A 96 -0.38 7.17 -3.09
N LEU A 97 0.20 7.95 -2.17
CA LEU A 97 0.06 9.40 -2.14
C LEU A 97 1.37 10.07 -1.72
N SER A 98 1.86 11.04 -2.48
CA SER A 98 2.92 11.94 -2.01
C SER A 98 2.27 13.12 -1.28
N LEU A 99 2.87 13.57 -0.17
CA LEU A 99 2.39 14.75 0.55
C LEU A 99 2.43 16.02 -0.30
N ARG A 100 3.46 16.17 -1.12
CA ARG A 100 3.54 17.27 -2.09
C ARG A 100 2.34 17.24 -3.03
N TYR A 101 1.95 16.07 -3.53
CA TYR A 101 0.77 15.95 -4.39
C TYR A 101 -0.54 16.22 -3.64
N HIS A 102 -0.65 15.76 -2.39
CA HIS A 102 -1.81 16.03 -1.53
C HIS A 102 -2.03 17.54 -1.32
N ASN A 103 -0.95 18.30 -1.11
CA ASN A 103 -1.03 19.75 -0.96
C ASN A 103 -1.51 20.47 -2.24
N LEU A 104 -1.26 19.90 -3.42
CA LEU A 104 -1.78 20.42 -4.68
C LEU A 104 -3.25 20.01 -4.92
N ASN A 105 -3.61 18.79 -4.56
CA ASN A 105 -4.92 18.19 -4.84
C ASN A 105 -5.49 17.50 -3.58
N PRO A 106 -6.03 18.25 -2.61
CA PRO A 106 -6.50 17.66 -1.34
C PRO A 106 -7.68 16.72 -1.53
N ASN A 107 -8.60 17.02 -2.46
CA ASN A 107 -9.80 16.20 -2.71
C ASN A 107 -9.51 14.85 -3.39
N TYR A 108 -8.33 14.71 -4.03
CA TYR A 108 -7.98 13.51 -4.79
C TYR A 108 -8.11 12.25 -3.95
N ILE A 109 -7.55 12.24 -2.73
CA ILE A 109 -7.56 11.03 -1.91
C ILE A 109 -8.95 10.69 -1.37
N HIS A 110 -9.78 11.71 -1.11
CA HIS A 110 -11.15 11.51 -0.66
C HIS A 110 -11.97 10.75 -1.71
N GLU A 111 -11.90 11.19 -2.97
CA GLU A 111 -12.59 10.54 -4.09
C GLU A 111 -12.06 9.12 -4.33
N ARG A 112 -10.74 8.92 -4.22
CA ARG A 112 -10.11 7.60 -4.41
C ARG A 112 -10.53 6.61 -3.33
N LEU A 113 -10.61 7.04 -2.07
CA LEU A 113 -11.10 6.22 -0.96
C LEU A 113 -12.58 5.88 -1.11
N GLN A 114 -13.41 6.84 -1.54
CA GLN A 114 -14.83 6.59 -1.83
C GLN A 114 -15.02 5.56 -2.95
N LEU A 115 -14.23 5.68 -4.03
CA LEU A 115 -14.27 4.74 -5.16
C LEU A 115 -13.81 3.33 -4.75
N LEU A 116 -12.83 3.22 -3.85
CA LEU A 116 -12.34 1.94 -3.36
C LEU A 116 -13.38 1.23 -2.47
N GLY A 117 -14.13 2.00 -1.67
CA GLY A 117 -15.17 1.50 -0.79
C GLY A 117 -14.64 0.44 0.20
N LYS A 118 -15.44 -0.58 0.51
CA LYS A 118 -15.06 -1.69 1.40
C LYS A 118 -14.76 -2.99 0.62
N THR A 119 -14.14 -2.85 -0.55
CA THR A 119 -13.86 -3.97 -1.46
C THR A 119 -12.76 -4.91 -0.92
N TYR A 120 -11.79 -4.35 -0.20
CA TYR A 120 -10.67 -5.09 0.40
C TYR A 120 -10.76 -5.04 1.92
N ALA A 121 -10.39 -6.15 2.57
CA ALA A 121 -10.36 -6.25 4.03
C ALA A 121 -9.25 -5.41 4.65
N VAL A 122 -8.08 -5.37 3.99
CA VAL A 122 -6.94 -4.55 4.41
C VAL A 122 -6.68 -3.50 3.34
N GLN A 123 -6.87 -2.23 3.71
CA GLN A 123 -6.64 -1.09 2.85
C GLN A 123 -5.52 -0.25 3.43
N VAL A 124 -4.40 -0.20 2.70
CA VAL A 124 -3.22 0.55 3.13
C VAL A 124 -3.15 1.87 2.37
N LEU A 125 -3.05 2.98 3.08
CA LEU A 125 -2.68 4.28 2.50
C LEU A 125 -1.18 4.49 2.72
N LEU A 126 -0.40 4.27 1.68
CA LEU A 126 1.05 4.48 1.69
C LEU A 126 1.37 5.93 1.30
N VAL A 127 1.82 6.71 2.27
CA VAL A 127 2.11 8.13 2.11
C VAL A 127 3.61 8.38 2.07
N GLN A 128 4.09 8.98 0.99
CA GLN A 128 5.46 9.45 0.89
C GLN A 128 5.59 10.87 1.45
N VAL A 129 6.47 11.03 2.45
CA VAL A 129 6.75 12.29 3.13
C VAL A 129 7.87 13.04 2.39
N ASP A 130 7.49 13.90 1.44
CA ASP A 130 8.40 14.67 0.58
C ASP A 130 8.30 16.20 0.79
N VAL A 131 7.72 16.63 1.92
CA VAL A 131 7.52 18.03 2.30
C VAL A 131 8.22 18.34 3.63
N LYS A 132 8.71 19.57 3.80
CA LYS A 132 9.42 20.00 5.02
C LYS A 132 8.55 20.03 6.27
N ASP A 133 7.30 20.46 6.15
CA ASP A 133 6.32 20.47 7.24
C ASP A 133 5.16 19.52 6.91
N PRO A 134 5.23 18.26 7.37
CA PRO A 134 4.19 17.27 7.10
C PRO A 134 3.09 17.23 8.17
N HIS A 135 3.23 17.94 9.29
CA HIS A 135 2.41 17.72 10.48
C HIS A 135 0.93 17.98 10.25
N GLN A 136 0.59 19.08 9.58
CA GLN A 136 -0.80 19.45 9.32
C GLN A 136 -1.46 18.47 8.34
N ALA A 137 -0.80 18.19 7.21
CA ALA A 137 -1.31 17.26 6.20
C ALA A 137 -1.47 15.84 6.76
N LEU A 138 -0.51 15.35 7.53
CA LEU A 138 -0.60 14.03 8.16
C LEU A 138 -1.73 13.95 9.19
N LYS A 139 -1.98 15.01 9.94
CA LYS A 139 -3.10 15.07 10.89
C LYS A 139 -4.45 14.92 10.18
N GLU A 140 -4.60 15.55 9.02
CA GLU A 140 -5.82 15.45 8.20
C GLU A 140 -5.95 14.07 7.56
N LEU A 141 -4.87 13.56 6.95
CA LEU A 141 -4.84 12.22 6.37
C LEU A 141 -5.11 11.12 7.41
N ALA A 142 -4.57 11.25 8.63
CA ALA A 142 -4.82 10.29 9.70
C ALA A 142 -6.29 10.25 10.12
N LYS A 143 -6.95 11.41 10.26
CA LYS A 143 -8.39 11.48 10.51
C LYS A 143 -9.18 10.79 9.40
N MET A 144 -8.82 11.05 8.15
CA MET A 144 -9.47 10.42 7.00
C MET A 144 -9.29 8.91 6.97
N CYS A 145 -8.10 8.41 7.28
CA CYS A 145 -7.83 6.98 7.35
C CYS A 145 -8.68 6.28 8.42
N ILE A 146 -8.83 6.91 9.59
CA ILE A 146 -9.66 6.38 10.68
C ILE A 146 -11.13 6.30 10.24
N LEU A 147 -11.65 7.33 9.58
CA LEU A 147 -13.04 7.34 9.11
C LEU A 147 -13.31 6.34 7.99
N ALA A 148 -12.29 6.03 7.18
CA ALA A 148 -12.39 5.12 6.04
C ALA A 148 -11.94 3.68 6.37
N ASP A 149 -11.68 3.34 7.63
CA ASP A 149 -11.14 2.04 8.05
C ASP A 149 -9.84 1.64 7.30
N CYS A 150 -8.98 2.61 7.01
CA CYS A 150 -7.71 2.43 6.29
C CYS A 150 -6.51 2.51 7.24
N THR A 151 -5.47 1.72 6.94
CA THR A 151 -4.18 1.76 7.66
C THR A 151 -3.26 2.79 7.00
N LEU A 152 -2.88 3.83 7.73
CA LEU A 152 -1.92 4.83 7.27
C LEU A 152 -0.48 4.36 7.49
N ILE A 153 0.35 4.40 6.46
CA ILE A 153 1.78 4.09 6.53
C ILE A 153 2.59 5.22 5.93
N LEU A 154 3.62 5.66 6.64
CA LEU A 154 4.49 6.75 6.20
C LEU A 154 5.82 6.19 5.69
N ALA A 155 6.28 6.70 4.56
CA ALA A 155 7.60 6.42 3.99
C ALA A 155 8.36 7.72 3.76
N TRP A 156 9.62 7.79 4.19
CA TRP A 156 10.48 8.97 4.00
C TRP A 156 11.27 8.91 2.70
N SER A 157 11.26 7.76 2.03
CA SER A 157 11.91 7.52 0.76
C SER A 157 11.11 6.55 -0.11
N PRO A 158 11.28 6.61 -1.45
CA PRO A 158 10.67 5.62 -2.36
C PRO A 158 11.22 4.21 -2.14
N GLU A 159 12.42 4.07 -1.59
CA GLU A 159 13.01 2.77 -1.25
C GLU A 159 12.27 2.10 -0.08
N GLU A 160 12.01 2.85 1.00
CA GLU A 160 11.21 2.36 2.13
C GLU A 160 9.79 1.98 1.69
N ALA A 161 9.17 2.81 0.85
CA ALA A 161 7.86 2.53 0.30
C ALA A 161 7.84 1.19 -0.47
N GLY A 162 8.86 0.91 -1.29
CA GLY A 162 9.00 -0.37 -1.98
C GLY A 162 9.13 -1.55 -1.02
N ARG A 163 9.97 -1.40 0.02
CA ARG A 163 10.18 -2.42 1.05
C ARG A 163 8.90 -2.73 1.84
N TYR A 164 8.05 -1.73 2.09
CA TYR A 164 6.75 -1.95 2.71
C TYR A 164 5.83 -2.79 1.83
N LEU A 165 5.74 -2.50 0.52
CA LEU A 165 4.94 -3.30 -0.40
C LEU A 165 5.42 -4.76 -0.44
N GLU A 166 6.73 -4.98 -0.46
CA GLU A 166 7.31 -6.33 -0.40
C GLU A 166 6.95 -7.05 0.89
N THR A 167 7.03 -6.34 2.01
CA THR A 167 6.65 -6.86 3.33
C THR A 167 5.19 -7.29 3.32
N TYR A 168 4.26 -6.40 2.96
CA TYR A 168 2.83 -6.75 2.93
C TYR A 168 2.52 -7.97 2.07
N LYS A 169 3.18 -8.11 0.92
CA LYS A 169 3.02 -9.29 0.07
C LYS A 169 3.56 -10.56 0.74
N ALA A 170 4.73 -10.49 1.36
CA ALA A 170 5.34 -11.63 2.05
C ALA A 170 4.53 -12.10 3.28
N TYR A 171 3.78 -11.20 3.90
CA TYR A 171 2.92 -11.50 5.05
C TYR A 171 1.49 -11.95 4.66
N GLU A 172 1.11 -11.96 3.38
CA GLU A 172 -0.21 -12.46 2.94
C GLU A 172 -0.45 -13.93 3.35
N GLN A 173 0.61 -14.75 3.35
CA GLN A 173 0.53 -16.20 3.62
C GLN A 173 0.89 -16.57 5.07
N LYS A 174 1.30 -15.62 5.91
CA LYS A 174 1.69 -15.90 7.28
C LYS A 174 0.44 -15.91 8.16
N PRO A 175 0.00 -17.06 8.68
CA PRO A 175 -1.11 -17.09 9.62
C PRO A 175 -0.77 -16.32 10.90
N ALA A 176 -1.79 -15.78 11.56
CA ALA A 176 -1.67 -14.95 12.78
C ALA A 176 -0.99 -15.65 13.98
N ASP A 177 -0.66 -16.94 13.86
CA ASP A 177 -0.04 -17.73 14.92
C ASP A 177 1.41 -17.30 15.22
N LEU A 178 2.07 -16.56 14.32
CA LEU A 178 3.38 -15.94 14.57
C LEU A 178 3.31 -14.66 15.41
N LEU A 179 2.11 -14.10 15.65
CA LEU A 179 1.90 -12.91 16.49
C LEU A 179 1.53 -13.26 17.94
N LYS A 180 1.25 -14.52 18.24
CA LYS A 180 1.22 -14.96 19.63
C LYS A 180 2.64 -14.90 20.16
N GLU A 181 2.83 -14.13 21.23
CA GLU A 181 3.95 -14.35 22.14
C GLU A 181 4.04 -15.84 22.40
N LYS A 182 5.17 -16.45 22.03
CA LYS A 182 5.52 -17.77 22.55
C LYS A 182 5.78 -17.56 24.03
N VAL A 183 4.73 -17.44 24.82
CA VAL A 183 4.82 -17.63 26.26
C VAL A 183 5.31 -19.06 26.39
N ASP A 184 6.57 -19.21 26.82
CA ASP A 184 7.07 -20.50 27.23
C ASP A 184 6.07 -21.03 28.25
N GLN A 185 5.34 -22.09 27.89
CA GLN A 185 4.35 -22.75 28.76
C GLN A 185 5.04 -23.53 29.89
N ASP A 186 6.30 -23.21 30.18
CA ASP A 186 7.03 -23.76 31.28
C ASP A 186 6.48 -23.15 32.57
N PHE A 187 5.87 -24.01 33.37
CA PHE A 187 5.25 -23.64 34.64
C PHE A 187 6.19 -22.83 35.55
N LEU A 188 7.48 -23.16 35.56
CA LEU A 188 8.49 -22.40 36.30
C LEU A 188 8.63 -20.96 35.79
N SER A 189 8.59 -20.76 34.48
CA SER A 189 8.67 -19.43 33.85
C SER A 189 7.44 -18.59 34.21
N ILE A 190 6.24 -19.18 34.11
CA ILE A 190 4.97 -18.52 34.49
C ILE A 190 4.97 -18.09 35.96
N VAL A 191 5.38 -18.98 36.87
CA VAL A 191 5.42 -18.68 38.31
C VAL A 191 6.51 -17.66 38.64
N THR A 192 7.67 -17.74 37.99
CA THR A 192 8.76 -16.78 38.18
C THR A 192 8.36 -15.39 37.70
N ASP A 193 7.69 -15.28 36.55
CA ASP A 193 7.19 -14.01 36.03
C ASP A 193 6.07 -13.42 36.90
N CYS A 194 5.17 -14.27 37.41
CA CYS A 194 4.14 -13.84 38.37
C CYS A 194 4.73 -13.29 39.68
N LEU A 195 5.75 -13.95 40.23
CA LEU A 195 6.40 -13.54 41.48
C LEU A 195 7.27 -12.29 41.29
N THR A 196 7.94 -12.17 40.14
CA THR A 196 8.79 -11.01 39.80
C THR A 196 8.02 -9.79 39.31
N SER A 197 6.70 -9.91 39.09
CA SER A 197 5.82 -8.75 38.87
C SER A 197 5.81 -7.77 40.07
N VAL A 198 6.21 -8.21 41.26
CA VAL A 198 6.35 -7.36 42.44
C VAL A 198 7.72 -6.69 42.41
N LYS A 199 7.76 -5.34 42.45
CA LYS A 199 8.99 -4.51 42.31
C LYS A 199 10.18 -4.89 43.22
N SER A 200 9.94 -5.65 44.28
CA SER A 200 10.95 -6.02 45.27
C SER A 200 11.43 -7.48 45.16
N VAL A 201 10.95 -8.25 44.20
CA VAL A 201 11.25 -9.69 44.08
C VAL A 201 12.08 -9.94 42.83
N ASN A 202 13.26 -10.52 43.01
CA ASN A 202 14.16 -10.83 41.90
C ASN A 202 13.99 -12.28 41.43
N LYS A 203 14.52 -12.62 40.24
CA LYS A 203 14.43 -13.98 39.67
C LYS A 203 15.00 -15.04 40.62
N THR A 204 16.12 -14.73 41.28
CA THR A 204 16.76 -15.61 42.26
C THR A 204 15.86 -15.86 43.48
N ASP A 205 15.15 -14.83 43.93
CA ASP A 205 14.26 -14.92 45.10
C ASP A 205 13.02 -15.73 44.75
N ALA A 206 12.45 -15.52 43.55
CA ALA A 206 11.33 -16.30 43.04
C ALA A 206 11.67 -17.79 42.93
N LEU A 207 12.86 -18.14 42.42
CA LEU A 207 13.34 -19.53 42.35
C LEU A 207 13.57 -20.13 43.75
N SER A 208 14.10 -19.32 44.68
CA SER A 208 14.31 -19.76 46.07
C SER A 208 12.99 -20.02 46.79
N LEU A 209 11.99 -19.15 46.62
CA LEU A 209 10.64 -19.33 47.13
C LEU A 209 9.98 -20.59 46.56
N LEU A 210 10.13 -20.80 45.25
CA LEU A 210 9.56 -21.96 44.57
C LEU A 210 10.19 -23.28 45.01
N SER A 211 11.51 -23.29 45.24
CA SER A 211 12.24 -24.43 45.79
C SER A 211 11.93 -24.68 47.27
N THR A 212 11.62 -23.64 48.05
CA THR A 212 11.36 -23.75 49.49
C THR A 212 9.93 -24.18 49.78
N PHE A 213 8.95 -23.61 49.07
CA PHE A 213 7.53 -23.84 49.36
C PHE A 213 6.90 -24.92 48.49
N GLY A 214 7.47 -25.20 47.30
CA GLY A 214 6.92 -26.16 46.36
C GLY A 214 5.50 -25.81 45.89
N VAL A 215 5.08 -26.35 44.74
CA VAL A 215 3.73 -26.11 44.21
C VAL A 215 2.68 -27.12 44.68
N SER A 216 3.11 -28.14 45.42
CA SER A 216 2.20 -29.11 46.05
C SER A 216 1.33 -28.50 47.15
N HIS A 217 1.67 -27.31 47.68
CA HIS A 217 0.93 -26.63 48.74
C HIS A 217 0.11 -25.40 48.29
N LEU A 218 0.13 -25.04 47.00
CA LEU A 218 -0.44 -23.79 46.48
C LEU A 218 -1.87 -23.90 45.94
N LEU A 219 -2.66 -24.81 46.50
CA LEU A 219 -4.09 -24.98 46.21
C LEU A 219 -4.86 -25.04 47.54
N PRO A 220 -5.86 -24.18 47.82
CA PRO A 220 -6.11 -22.80 47.43
C PRO A 220 -5.83 -21.84 48.62
N ILE A 221 -5.07 -20.76 48.40
CA ILE A 221 -5.12 -19.61 49.32
C ILE A 221 -6.44 -18.91 49.06
N ARG A 222 -7.46 -19.26 49.85
CA ARG A 222 -8.76 -18.61 49.87
C ARG A 222 -8.52 -17.11 50.12
N VAL A 223 -8.69 -16.29 49.09
CA VAL A 223 -8.81 -14.84 49.25
C VAL A 223 -10.02 -14.62 50.15
N GLN A 224 -9.76 -14.34 51.43
CA GLN A 224 -10.79 -13.92 52.35
C GLN A 224 -11.19 -12.50 51.93
N THR A 225 -12.19 -12.37 51.07
CA THR A 225 -12.90 -11.11 50.87
C THR A 225 -13.53 -10.74 52.22
N GLY A 226 -12.93 -9.80 52.93
CA GLY A 226 -13.54 -9.21 54.13
C GLY A 226 -14.84 -8.48 53.75
N PRO A 227 -15.86 -8.47 54.62
CA PRO A 227 -17.10 -7.75 54.34
C PRO A 227 -16.85 -6.24 54.34
N CYS A 228 -17.23 -5.57 53.25
CA CYS A 228 -17.39 -4.13 53.22
C CYS A 228 -18.57 -3.76 54.12
N HIS A 229 -18.30 -3.11 55.25
CA HIS A 229 -19.34 -2.42 56.01
C HIS A 229 -19.56 -1.03 55.42
N CYS A 230 -20.83 -0.74 55.09
CA CYS A 230 -21.36 0.55 54.68
C CYS A 230 -21.24 1.60 55.80
#